data_AF-A0A1Q2SM32-F1
#
_entry.id   AF-A0A1Q2SM32-F1
#
_cell.length_a   1.000
_cell.length_b   1.000
_cell.length_c   1.000
_cell.angle_alpha   90.00
_cell.angle_beta   90.00
_cell.angle_gamma   90.00
#
_symmetry.space_group_name_H-M   'P 1'
#
loop_
_entity.id
_entity.type
_entity.pdbx_description
1 polymer ?
#
loop_
_entity_poly.entity_id
_entity_poly.type
_entity_poly.pdbx_seq_one_letter_code
_entity_poly.pdbx_strand_id
1 'polypeptide(L)'
;MKILKPISLQKGFGLIEVLITLLVLGVSMTALAKLQGLLLRGSSAAQAQSVALNLAQGKLEDLHSFIQLATGNGVFAYADIGNNIGGNIPSGQVIVANVIYNRTWTVASYYYCSQGGGSVPTPTSSNCNKPYPDVKVVTVTVTWSDLDGPQSIGLESTLNANNPANGV
;
A
#
# COMPACT_ATOMS: atom_id res chain seq x y z
N MET A 1 -37.67 61.74 43.11
CA MET A 1 -36.62 60.93 43.75
C MET A 1 -35.98 60.05 42.68
N LYS A 2 -34.80 60.42 42.15
CA LYS A 2 -34.08 59.62 41.14
C LYS A 2 -32.97 58.85 41.84
N ILE A 3 -33.06 57.53 41.83
CA ILE A 3 -32.05 56.64 42.42
C ILE A 3 -30.89 56.54 41.43
N LEU A 4 -29.71 57.02 41.82
CA LEU A 4 -28.50 56.98 41.01
C LEU A 4 -27.93 55.56 41.03
N LYS A 5 -27.70 55.00 39.84
CA LYS A 5 -27.17 53.65 39.62
C LYS A 5 -25.66 53.66 39.90
N PRO A 6 -25.12 52.80 40.77
CA PRO A 6 -23.69 52.80 41.09
C PRO A 6 -22.87 52.36 39.86
N ILE A 7 -21.81 53.09 39.57
CA ILE A 7 -20.84 52.77 38.52
C ILE A 7 -19.96 51.63 39.03
N SER A 8 -19.97 50.49 38.34
CA SER A 8 -19.09 49.36 38.67
C SER A 8 -17.65 49.72 38.29
N LEU A 9 -16.74 49.75 39.27
CA LEU A 9 -15.30 49.85 39.05
C LEU A 9 -14.81 48.62 38.26
N GLN A 10 -14.36 48.81 37.03
CA GLN A 10 -13.69 47.76 36.27
C GLN A 10 -12.34 47.45 36.94
N LYS A 11 -12.17 46.23 37.44
CA LYS A 11 -10.86 45.75 37.89
C LYS A 11 -10.00 45.51 36.64
N GLY A 12 -8.92 46.28 36.50
CA GLY A 12 -7.93 46.08 35.44
C GLY A 12 -7.21 44.73 35.61
N PHE A 13 -6.68 44.20 34.51
CA PHE A 13 -5.86 42.97 34.52
C PHE A 13 -4.60 43.17 35.37
N GLY A 14 -4.36 42.25 36.31
CA GLY A 14 -3.15 42.27 37.12
C GLY A 14 -1.92 41.86 36.31
N LEU A 15 -0.74 42.44 36.60
CA LEU A 15 0.52 42.05 35.95
C LEU A 15 0.78 40.53 36.04
N ILE A 16 0.50 39.94 37.20
CA ILE A 16 0.63 38.50 37.43
C ILE A 16 -0.29 37.67 36.53
N GLU A 17 -1.47 38.18 36.22
CA GLU A 17 -2.44 37.51 35.35
C GLU A 17 -1.97 37.50 33.90
N VAL A 18 -1.37 38.60 33.44
CA VAL A 18 -0.71 38.67 32.13
C VAL A 18 0.48 37.71 32.05
N LEU A 19 1.27 37.59 33.11
CA LEU A 19 2.39 36.63 33.15
C LEU A 19 1.92 35.17 33.09
N ILE A 20 0.85 34.82 33.81
CA ILE A 20 0.27 33.47 33.77
C ILE A 20 -0.33 33.18 32.40
N THR A 21 -1.05 34.13 31.78
CA THR A 21 -1.60 33.92 30.44
C THR A 21 -0.50 33.71 29.40
N LEU A 22 0.57 34.51 29.43
CA LEU A 22 1.73 34.31 28.56
C LEU A 22 2.43 32.96 28.79
N LEU A 23 2.53 32.51 30.04
CA LEU A 23 3.09 31.20 30.36
C LEU A 23 2.25 30.07 29.74
N VAL A 24 0.93 30.10 29.93
CA VAL A 24 0.02 29.07 29.39
C VAL A 24 0.02 29.09 27.86
N LEU A 25 0.03 30.29 27.25
CA LEU A 25 0.14 30.44 25.79
C LEU A 25 1.46 29.87 25.25
N GLY A 26 2.58 30.13 25.94
CA GLY A 26 3.89 29.61 25.54
C GLY A 26 3.96 28.07 25.55
N VAL A 27 3.42 27.43 26.60
CA VAL A 27 3.34 25.96 26.68
C VAL A 27 2.41 25.41 25.58
N SER A 28 1.27 26.05 25.37
CA SER A 28 0.29 25.64 24.34
C SER A 28 0.87 25.70 22.93
N MET A 29 1.57 26.77 22.59
CA MET A 29 2.19 26.94 21.27
C MET A 29 3.32 25.93 21.03
N THR A 30 4.10 25.60 22.07
CA THR A 30 5.15 24.58 21.99
C THR A 30 4.56 23.19 21.72
N ALA A 31 3.45 22.86 22.39
CA ALA A 31 2.73 21.61 22.14
C ALA A 31 2.18 21.55 20.70
N LEU A 32 1.59 22.64 20.21
CA LEU A 32 1.06 22.74 18.85
C LEU A 32 2.15 22.59 17.79
N ALA A 33 3.32 23.21 17.97
CA ALA A 33 4.43 23.09 17.03
C ALA A 33 4.91 21.63 16.89
N LYS A 34 4.98 20.89 18.00
CA LYS A 34 5.29 19.45 17.98
C LYS A 34 4.24 18.65 17.22
N LEU A 35 2.95 18.93 17.49
CA LEU A 35 1.84 18.26 16.80
C LEU A 35 1.88 18.52 15.29
N GLN A 36 2.11 19.76 14.86
CA GLN A 36 2.25 20.10 13.44
C GLN A 36 3.39 19.33 12.77
N GLY A 37 4.54 19.20 13.44
CA GLY A 37 5.65 18.38 12.96
C GLY A 37 5.28 16.90 12.79
N LEU A 38 4.54 16.33 13.75
CA LEU A 38 4.07 14.94 13.66
C LEU A 38 3.05 14.75 12.52
N LEU A 39 2.13 15.70 12.34
CA LEU A 39 1.13 15.63 11.28
C LEU A 39 1.76 15.70 9.89
N LEU A 40 2.76 16.56 9.68
CA LEU A 40 3.46 16.67 8.41
C LEU A 40 4.23 15.38 8.07
N ARG A 41 4.91 14.79 9.06
CA ARG A 41 5.59 13.49 8.90
C ARG A 41 4.60 12.37 8.60
N GLY A 42 3.52 12.28 9.36
CA GLY A 42 2.47 11.29 9.16
C GLY A 42 1.79 11.42 7.80
N SER A 43 1.57 12.65 7.31
CA SER A 43 1.02 12.91 5.98
C SER A 43 1.97 12.44 4.86
N SER A 44 3.27 12.73 4.99
CA SER A 44 4.29 12.26 4.03
C SER A 44 4.35 10.74 3.98
N ALA A 45 4.38 10.08 5.14
CA ALA A 45 4.42 8.63 5.24
C ALA A 45 3.15 7.99 4.64
N ALA A 46 1.96 8.52 4.95
CA ALA A 46 0.70 8.04 4.40
C ALA A 46 0.63 8.21 2.86
N GLN A 47 1.15 9.33 2.34
CA GLN A 47 1.27 9.55 0.90
C GLN A 47 2.20 8.52 0.26
N ALA A 48 3.38 8.29 0.86
CA ALA A 48 4.33 7.32 0.32
C ALA A 48 3.77 5.89 0.32
N GLN A 49 3.04 5.50 1.37
CA GLN A 49 2.33 4.23 1.45
C GLN A 49 1.24 4.12 0.39
N SER A 50 0.47 5.19 0.16
CA SER A 50 -0.58 5.23 -0.87
C SER A 50 0.02 5.03 -2.26
N VAL A 51 1.15 5.68 -2.57
CA VAL A 51 1.86 5.49 -3.83
C VAL A 51 2.38 4.06 -3.96
N ALA A 52 3.01 3.50 -2.92
CA ALA A 52 3.50 2.14 -2.93
C ALA A 52 2.37 1.10 -3.15
N LEU A 53 1.20 1.31 -2.54
CA LEU A 53 0.00 0.52 -2.76
C LEU A 53 -0.47 0.59 -4.21
N ASN A 54 -0.55 1.79 -4.80
CA ASN A 54 -0.94 1.95 -6.19
C ASN A 54 0.06 1.25 -7.13
N LEU A 55 1.36 1.33 -6.85
CA LEU A 55 2.39 0.64 -7.64
C LEU A 55 2.28 -0.89 -7.53
N ALA A 56 1.93 -1.41 -6.36
CA ALA A 56 1.73 -2.83 -6.13
C ALA A 56 0.44 -3.33 -6.79
N GLN A 57 -0.67 -2.61 -6.62
CA GLN A 57 -1.97 -2.91 -7.22
C GLN A 57 -1.90 -2.87 -8.74
N GLY A 58 -1.35 -1.80 -9.32
CA GLY A 58 -1.18 -1.69 -10.76
C GLY A 58 -0.34 -2.82 -11.34
N LYS A 59 0.66 -3.32 -10.59
CA LYS A 59 1.42 -4.49 -11.01
C LYS A 59 0.64 -5.81 -10.89
N LEU A 60 -0.17 -5.98 -9.85
CA LEU A 60 -1.07 -7.12 -9.76
C LEU A 60 -2.06 -7.11 -10.93
N GLU A 61 -2.70 -5.98 -11.21
CA GLU A 61 -3.62 -5.83 -12.35
C GLU A 61 -2.93 -6.15 -13.69
N ASP A 62 -1.70 -5.66 -13.89
CA ASP A 62 -0.89 -6.00 -15.05
C ASP A 62 -0.64 -7.52 -15.17
N LEU A 63 -0.37 -8.21 -14.05
CA LEU A 63 -0.22 -9.67 -14.06
C LEU A 63 -1.56 -10.41 -14.24
N HIS A 64 -2.69 -9.84 -13.84
CA HIS A 64 -4.02 -10.37 -14.10
C HIS A 64 -4.48 -10.17 -15.57
N SER A 65 -3.80 -9.31 -16.33
CA SER A 65 -4.19 -8.95 -17.70
C SER A 65 -3.85 -10.00 -18.78
N PHE A 66 -3.39 -11.19 -18.41
CA PHE A 66 -3.09 -12.25 -19.36
C PHE A 66 -4.37 -12.69 -20.09
N ILE A 67 -4.26 -13.02 -21.39
CA ILE A 67 -5.43 -13.40 -22.20
C ILE A 67 -5.38 -14.84 -22.71
N GLN A 68 -4.29 -15.55 -22.44
CA GLN A 68 -4.11 -16.95 -22.82
C GLN A 68 -3.19 -17.67 -21.84
N LEU A 69 -3.22 -19.01 -21.84
CA LEU A 69 -2.35 -19.78 -20.95
C LEU A 69 -0.94 -19.95 -21.51
N ALA A 70 -0.84 -20.31 -22.80
CA ALA A 70 0.41 -20.62 -23.48
C ALA A 70 1.08 -19.36 -24.01
N THR A 71 2.41 -19.27 -23.94
CA THR A 71 3.17 -18.22 -24.61
C THR A 71 2.90 -18.28 -26.12
N GLY A 72 2.46 -17.17 -26.70
CA GLY A 72 2.16 -17.03 -28.12
C GLY A 72 2.74 -15.75 -28.69
N ASN A 73 2.66 -15.58 -30.01
CA ASN A 73 3.30 -14.46 -30.69
C ASN A 73 2.63 -13.12 -30.32
N GLY A 74 3.32 -12.30 -29.53
CA GLY A 74 2.97 -10.90 -29.26
C GLY A 74 1.86 -10.69 -28.23
N VAL A 75 1.52 -11.71 -27.43
CA VAL A 75 0.43 -11.66 -26.45
C VAL A 75 0.93 -12.12 -25.09
N PHE A 76 0.60 -11.38 -24.04
CA PHE A 76 0.93 -11.73 -22.66
C PHE A 76 0.13 -12.96 -22.19
N ALA A 77 0.87 -14.01 -21.83
CA ALA A 77 0.31 -15.29 -21.40
C ALA A 77 0.55 -15.56 -19.91
N TYR A 78 -0.30 -16.41 -19.33
CA TYR A 78 -0.12 -16.92 -17.98
C TYR A 78 1.23 -17.61 -17.80
N ALA A 79 1.72 -18.33 -18.82
CA ALA A 79 3.04 -18.97 -18.82
C ALA A 79 4.21 -17.98 -18.63
N ASP A 80 4.05 -16.73 -19.09
CA ASP A 80 5.10 -15.71 -19.04
C ASP A 80 5.27 -15.10 -17.63
N ILE A 81 4.34 -15.40 -16.72
CA ILE A 81 4.35 -14.89 -15.34
C ILE A 81 5.35 -15.69 -14.50
N GLY A 82 6.36 -15.00 -13.99
CA GLY A 82 7.38 -15.57 -13.11
C GLY A 82 7.97 -14.52 -12.18
N ASN A 83 9.03 -14.88 -11.44
CA ASN A 83 9.69 -13.97 -10.50
C ASN A 83 10.26 -12.76 -11.24
N ASN A 84 9.78 -11.56 -10.90
CA ASN A 84 10.18 -10.30 -11.54
C ASN A 84 10.06 -10.29 -13.08
N ILE A 85 9.25 -11.18 -13.67
CA ILE A 85 8.98 -11.26 -15.10
C ILE A 85 7.47 -11.41 -15.39
N GLY A 86 7.06 -10.99 -16.58
CA GLY A 86 5.67 -11.02 -17.05
C GLY A 86 4.98 -9.66 -16.94
N GLY A 87 4.01 -9.43 -17.83
CA GLY A 87 3.26 -8.20 -17.96
C GLY A 87 4.05 -7.07 -18.62
N ASN A 88 3.43 -5.90 -18.73
CA ASN A 88 4.03 -4.71 -19.34
C ASN A 88 4.78 -3.85 -18.32
N ILE A 89 4.48 -4.01 -17.03
CA ILE A 89 5.07 -3.22 -15.96
C ILE A 89 6.33 -3.95 -15.45
N PRO A 90 7.56 -3.41 -15.68
CA PRO A 90 8.78 -4.09 -15.28
C PRO A 90 9.02 -4.04 -13.77
N SER A 91 9.85 -4.96 -13.29
CA SER A 91 10.45 -4.91 -11.95
C SER A 91 11.55 -3.86 -11.88
N GLY A 92 11.84 -3.40 -10.66
CA GLY A 92 12.94 -2.49 -10.38
C GLY A 92 12.46 -1.14 -9.89
N GLN A 93 13.30 -0.13 -10.10
CA GLN A 93 13.09 1.20 -9.56
C GLN A 93 12.06 2.00 -10.36
N VAL A 94 11.19 2.69 -9.64
CA VAL A 94 10.25 3.68 -10.16
C VAL A 94 10.30 4.92 -9.28
N ILE A 95 10.42 6.09 -9.92
CA ILE A 95 10.52 7.36 -9.22
C ILE A 95 9.19 8.07 -9.31
N VAL A 96 8.60 8.38 -8.15
CA VAL A 96 7.34 9.14 -8.06
C VAL A 96 7.55 10.25 -7.04
N ALA A 97 7.30 11.50 -7.43
CA ALA A 97 7.45 12.67 -6.56
C ALA A 97 8.81 12.75 -5.83
N ASN A 98 9.90 12.44 -6.54
CA ASN A 98 11.28 12.41 -6.02
C ASN A 98 11.55 11.34 -4.93
N VAL A 99 10.65 10.37 -4.76
CA VAL A 99 10.86 9.17 -3.93
C VAL A 99 11.14 7.98 -4.84
N ILE A 100 12.18 7.22 -4.52
CA ILE A 100 12.55 6.00 -5.23
C ILE A 100 11.83 4.83 -4.57
N TYR A 101 10.97 4.17 -5.34
CA TYR A 101 10.36 2.91 -4.98
C TYR A 101 11.04 1.79 -5.76
N ASN A 102 11.23 0.64 -5.14
CA ASN A 102 11.69 -0.57 -5.81
C ASN A 102 10.58 -1.62 -5.75
N ARG A 103 10.06 -1.99 -6.92
CA ARG A 103 8.97 -2.95 -7.06
C ARG A 103 9.51 -4.29 -7.55
N THR A 104 9.20 -5.34 -6.81
CA THR A 104 9.58 -6.73 -7.11
C THR A 104 8.40 -7.65 -6.84
N TRP A 105 8.38 -8.84 -7.42
CA TRP A 105 7.37 -9.85 -7.10
C TRP A 105 7.93 -11.27 -7.20
N THR A 106 7.35 -12.15 -6.39
CA THR A 106 7.62 -13.59 -6.39
C THR A 106 6.38 -14.37 -6.78
N VAL A 107 6.58 -15.51 -7.44
CA VAL A 107 5.50 -16.37 -7.97
C VAL A 107 5.71 -17.79 -7.45
N ALA A 108 4.75 -18.28 -6.67
CA ALA A 108 4.66 -19.67 -6.25
C ALA A 108 3.60 -20.40 -7.08
N SER A 109 3.95 -21.55 -7.66
CA SER A 109 3.08 -22.32 -8.54
C SER A 109 2.52 -23.55 -7.83
N TYR A 110 1.21 -23.74 -7.91
CA TYR A 110 0.48 -24.86 -7.31
C TYR A 110 -0.37 -25.58 -8.35
N TYR A 111 -0.46 -26.90 -8.17
CA TYR A 111 -1.23 -27.82 -9.01
C TYR A 111 -2.23 -28.59 -8.15
N TYR A 112 -3.42 -28.79 -8.67
CA TYR A 112 -4.48 -29.64 -8.12
C TYR A 112 -4.47 -30.98 -8.82
N CYS A 113 -3.95 -31.99 -8.14
CA CYS A 113 -3.82 -33.34 -8.69
C CYS A 113 -4.94 -34.22 -8.17
N SER A 114 -5.74 -34.81 -9.06
CA SER A 114 -6.63 -35.89 -8.68
C SER A 114 -5.80 -37.17 -8.56
N GLN A 115 -5.60 -37.66 -7.34
CA GLN A 115 -5.26 -39.07 -7.17
C GLN A 115 -6.56 -39.85 -7.43
N GLY A 116 -6.55 -40.79 -8.36
CA GLY A 116 -7.74 -41.55 -8.75
C GLY A 116 -8.52 -42.05 -7.52
N GLY A 117 -9.85 -41.86 -7.54
CA GLY A 117 -10.74 -42.26 -6.45
C GLY A 117 -11.25 -41.10 -5.60
N GLY A 118 -12.16 -40.28 -6.15
CA GLY A 118 -13.09 -39.39 -5.41
C GLY A 118 -12.50 -38.38 -4.42
N SER A 119 -11.18 -38.25 -4.34
CA SER A 119 -10.50 -37.45 -3.33
C SER A 119 -10.47 -35.98 -3.74
N VAL A 120 -10.73 -35.10 -2.78
CA VAL A 120 -10.60 -33.65 -2.99
C VAL A 120 -9.14 -33.35 -3.36
N PRO A 121 -8.87 -32.72 -4.51
CA PRO A 121 -7.51 -32.46 -4.94
C PRO A 121 -6.81 -31.51 -3.95
N THR A 122 -5.60 -31.88 -3.52
CA THR A 122 -4.75 -31.04 -2.66
C THR A 122 -3.74 -30.24 -3.49
N PRO A 123 -3.44 -28.99 -3.10
CA PRO A 123 -2.44 -28.18 -3.79
C PRO A 123 -1.04 -28.75 -3.55
N THR A 124 -0.29 -28.98 -4.63
CA THR A 124 1.09 -29.48 -4.60
C THR A 124 1.97 -28.67 -5.56
N SER A 125 3.28 -28.68 -5.34
CA SER A 125 4.26 -28.14 -6.29
C SER A 125 4.61 -29.11 -7.43
N SER A 126 4.15 -30.37 -7.35
CA SER A 126 4.33 -31.36 -8.43
C SER A 126 3.41 -31.05 -9.60
N ASN A 127 3.94 -31.06 -10.82
CA ASN A 127 3.21 -30.62 -12.01
C ASN A 127 2.10 -31.57 -12.48
N CYS A 128 2.04 -32.81 -11.96
CA CYS A 128 1.01 -33.82 -12.27
C CYS A 128 0.71 -33.96 -13.76
N ASN A 129 1.77 -33.88 -14.58
CA ASN A 129 1.72 -33.92 -16.04
C ASN A 129 0.85 -32.84 -16.71
N LYS A 130 0.49 -31.78 -15.96
CA LYS A 130 -0.16 -30.59 -16.51
C LYS A 130 0.88 -29.63 -17.08
N PRO A 131 0.61 -28.99 -18.23
CA PRO A 131 1.53 -28.04 -18.84
C PRO A 131 1.66 -26.72 -18.06
N TYR A 132 0.65 -26.37 -17.26
CA TYR A 132 0.62 -25.13 -16.48
C TYR A 132 0.14 -25.39 -15.04
N PRO A 133 0.62 -24.61 -14.05
CA PRO A 133 0.09 -24.60 -12.70
C PRO A 133 -1.37 -24.18 -12.70
N ASP A 134 -2.22 -24.90 -11.95
CA ASP A 134 -3.63 -24.52 -11.79
C ASP A 134 -3.78 -23.15 -11.12
N VAL A 135 -2.87 -22.83 -10.18
CA VAL A 135 -2.84 -21.55 -9.47
C VAL A 135 -1.41 -21.05 -9.34
N LYS A 136 -1.20 -19.76 -9.60
CA LYS A 136 0.01 -19.01 -9.25
C LYS A 136 -0.32 -18.04 -8.13
N VAL A 137 0.35 -18.16 -6.98
CA VAL A 137 0.30 -17.17 -5.91
C VAL A 137 1.39 -16.15 -6.17
N VAL A 138 1.02 -14.89 -6.34
CA VAL A 138 1.92 -13.79 -6.60
C VAL A 138 1.97 -12.88 -5.39
N THR A 139 3.18 -12.61 -4.91
CA THR A 139 3.42 -11.64 -3.84
C THR A 139 4.21 -10.48 -4.43
N VAL A 140 3.56 -9.32 -4.59
CA VAL A 140 4.19 -8.07 -5.06
C VAL A 140 4.67 -7.29 -3.84
N THR A 141 5.96 -6.97 -3.82
CA THR A 141 6.60 -6.18 -2.76
C THR A 141 7.11 -4.86 -3.34
N VAL A 142 6.76 -3.76 -2.70
CA VAL A 142 7.30 -2.43 -3.00
C VAL A 142 8.06 -1.92 -1.80
N THR A 143 9.32 -1.55 -1.99
CA THR A 143 10.17 -0.97 -0.95
C THR A 143 10.54 0.47 -1.26
N TRP A 144 10.68 1.31 -0.24
CA TRP A 144 11.12 2.70 -0.38
C TRP A 144 11.85 3.13 0.90
N SER A 145 12.40 4.33 0.92
CA SER A 145 12.98 4.95 2.12
C SER A 145 12.19 6.19 2.50
N ASP A 146 11.83 6.31 3.77
CA ASP A 146 11.19 7.47 4.37
C ASP A 146 12.11 8.08 5.45
N LEU A 147 11.67 9.16 6.10
CA LEU A 147 12.35 9.83 7.20
C LEU A 147 12.64 8.91 8.39
N ASP A 148 11.85 7.85 8.56
CA ASP A 148 11.98 6.84 9.63
C ASP A 148 12.79 5.60 9.20
N GLY A 149 13.33 5.57 7.97
CA GLY A 149 14.15 4.48 7.45
C GLY A 149 13.48 3.69 6.31
N PRO A 150 14.00 2.49 5.98
CA PRO A 150 13.46 1.66 4.91
C PRO A 150 12.08 1.12 5.27
N GLN A 151 11.16 1.19 4.31
CA GLN A 151 9.77 0.75 4.42
C GLN A 151 9.45 -0.25 3.31
N SER A 152 8.47 -1.12 3.54
CA SER A 152 8.01 -2.10 2.55
C SER A 152 6.52 -2.37 2.68
N ILE A 153 5.86 -2.61 1.56
CA ILE A 153 4.50 -3.13 1.53
C ILE A 153 4.41 -4.33 0.59
N GLY A 154 3.64 -5.34 0.99
CA GLY A 154 3.39 -6.55 0.23
C GLY A 154 1.91 -6.73 -0.06
N LEU A 155 1.55 -7.00 -1.32
CA LEU A 155 0.22 -7.46 -1.70
C LEU A 155 0.32 -8.85 -2.30
N GLU A 156 -0.54 -9.74 -1.83
CA GLU A 156 -0.66 -11.10 -2.34
C GLU A 156 -1.93 -11.24 -3.17
N SER A 157 -1.84 -11.99 -4.26
CA SER A 157 -2.98 -12.34 -5.10
C SER A 157 -2.79 -13.73 -5.69
N THR A 158 -3.90 -14.40 -6.01
CA THR A 158 -3.90 -15.67 -6.71
C THR A 158 -4.34 -15.47 -8.15
N LEU A 159 -3.61 -16.09 -9.08
CA LEU A 159 -3.91 -16.15 -10.50
C LEU A 159 -4.28 -17.59 -10.82
N ASN A 160 -5.50 -17.81 -11.32
CA ASN A 160 -5.93 -19.14 -11.75
C ASN A 160 -5.58 -19.32 -13.23
N ALA A 161 -5.29 -20.55 -13.64
CA ALA A 161 -5.10 -20.90 -15.04
C ALA A 161 -6.44 -21.10 -15.77
N ASN A 162 -7.33 -20.10 -15.71
CA ASN A 162 -8.56 -20.07 -16.50
C ASN A 162 -8.30 -19.35 -17.83
N ASN A 163 -8.68 -19.97 -18.95
CA ASN A 163 -8.60 -19.30 -20.25
C ASN A 163 -9.77 -18.32 -20.37
N PRO A 164 -9.57 -17.00 -20.40
CA PRO A 164 -10.68 -16.06 -20.58
C PRO A 164 -11.38 -16.23 -21.95
N ALA A 165 -10.74 -16.86 -22.94
CA ALA A 165 -11.36 -17.17 -24.23
C ALA A 165 -12.37 -18.34 -24.19
N ASN A 166 -12.42 -19.12 -23.10
CA ASN A 166 -13.34 -20.26 -22.95
C ASN A 166 -14.58 -19.91 -22.11
N GLY A 167 -14.92 -18.62 -22.02
CA GLY A 167 -16.13 -18.14 -21.35
C GLY A 167 -17.40 -18.36 -22.17
N VAL A 168 -17.71 -19.63 -22.50
CA VAL A 168 -19.06 -20.14 -22.80
C VAL A 168 -19.15 -21.59 -22.33
#